data_AF-A0A9D4V8L7-F1
#
_entry.id   AF-A0A9D4V8L7-F1
#
_cell.length_a   1.000
_cell.length_b   1.000
_cell.length_c   1.000
_cell.angle_alpha   90.00
_cell.angle_beta   90.00
_cell.angle_gamma   90.00
#
_symmetry.space_group_name_H-M   'P 1'
#
loop_
_entity.id
_entity.type
_entity.pdbx_description
1 polymer ?
#
loop_
_entity_poly.entity_id
_entity_poly.type
_entity_poly.pdbx_seq_one_letter_code
_entity_poly.pdbx_strand_id
1 'polypeptide(L)'
;MQEDGTPLRGGMERGHCYLYQMLNMYTKKGDVVVQYGGDTGVLALLGSHMGRYFTIMESSKTFLDELPKIMKAQAVRLSKRKALEQ
;
A
#
# COMPACT_ATOMS: atom_id res chain seq x y z
N MET A 1 9.58 9.80 -32.82
CA MET A 1 10.21 9.08 -31.69
C MET A 1 9.07 8.45 -30.89
N GLN A 2 9.09 7.13 -30.69
CA GLN A 2 8.07 6.45 -29.88
C GLN A 2 8.38 6.70 -28.40
N GLU A 3 7.45 7.32 -27.70
CA GLU A 3 7.49 7.52 -26.25
C GLU A 3 7.17 6.17 -25.58
N ASP A 4 8.21 5.49 -25.14
CA ASP A 4 8.11 4.19 -24.50
C ASP A 4 7.48 4.36 -23.11
N GLY A 5 6.20 4.01 -23.00
CA GLY A 5 5.34 4.19 -21.84
C GLY A 5 5.66 3.28 -20.66
N THR A 6 6.90 3.26 -20.18
CA THR A 6 7.26 2.62 -18.90
C THR A 6 7.25 3.67 -17.78
N PRO A 7 6.24 3.70 -16.90
CA PRO A 7 6.25 4.63 -15.77
C PRO A 7 7.29 4.14 -14.75
N LEU A 8 8.33 4.95 -14.53
CA LEU A 8 8.97 5.21 -13.24
C LEU A 8 9.14 3.99 -12.30
N ARG A 9 9.90 2.97 -12.71
CA ARG A 9 10.28 1.84 -11.82
C ARG A 9 10.90 2.32 -10.49
N GLY A 10 11.64 3.42 -10.50
CA GLY A 10 12.23 4.04 -9.30
C GLY A 10 11.34 5.04 -8.53
N GLY A 11 10.18 5.43 -9.05
CA GLY A 11 9.23 6.31 -8.33
C GLY A 11 8.38 5.51 -7.34
N MET A 12 7.95 4.32 -7.76
CA MET A 12 7.08 3.43 -7.00
C MET A 12 7.78 2.85 -5.75
N GLU A 13 9.07 2.49 -5.85
CA GLU A 13 9.83 1.94 -4.72
C GLU A 13 10.15 2.97 -3.64
N ARG A 14 10.39 4.22 -4.03
CA ARG A 14 10.61 5.34 -3.09
C ARG A 14 9.33 5.68 -2.32
N GLY A 15 8.18 5.63 -2.98
CA GLY A 15 6.87 5.83 -2.34
C GLY A 15 6.59 4.82 -1.23
N HIS A 16 6.86 3.53 -1.46
CA HIS A 16 6.66 2.50 -0.43
C HIS A 16 7.62 2.65 0.76
N CYS A 17 8.87 3.01 0.49
CA CYS A 17 9.86 3.25 1.54
C CYS A 17 9.43 4.42 2.45
N TYR A 18 8.89 5.49 1.87
CA TYR A 18 8.34 6.62 2.61
C TYR A 18 7.15 6.22 3.51
N LEU A 19 6.19 5.46 2.99
CA LEU A 19 5.04 4.98 3.79
C LEU A 19 5.48 4.07 4.95
N TYR A 20 6.47 3.20 4.72
CA TYR A 20 7.03 2.34 5.76
C TYR A 20 7.75 3.14 6.86
N GLN A 21 8.55 4.14 6.50
CA GLN A 21 9.20 5.03 7.45
C GLN A 21 8.17 5.80 8.29
N MET A 22 7.15 6.35 7.65
CA MET A 22 6.07 7.08 8.31
C MET A 22 5.33 6.20 9.33
N LEU A 23 4.96 4.96 8.96
CA LEU A 23 4.35 4.02 9.90
C LEU A 23 5.27 3.68 11.09
N ASN A 24 6.57 3.52 10.89
CA ASN A 24 7.49 3.24 11.99
C ASN A 24 7.73 4.44 12.91
N MET A 25 7.72 5.66 12.37
CA MET A 25 7.95 6.87 13.16
C MET A 25 6.75 7.23 14.04
N TYR A 26 5.54 7.05 13.52
CA TYR A 26 4.33 7.60 14.16
C TYR A 26 3.38 6.57 14.75
N THR A 27 3.62 5.27 14.55
CA THR A 27 2.73 4.21 15.05
C THR A 27 3.50 3.05 15.66
N LYS A 28 2.86 2.34 16.58
CA LYS A 28 3.35 1.13 17.24
C LYS A 28 2.47 -0.07 16.90
N LYS A 29 2.99 -1.27 17.17
CA LYS A 29 2.21 -2.51 17.01
C LYS A 29 0.97 -2.44 17.92
N GLY A 30 -0.20 -2.72 17.36
CA GLY A 30 -1.50 -2.65 18.05
C GLY A 30 -2.23 -1.32 17.86
N ASP A 31 -1.57 -0.28 17.34
CA ASP A 31 -2.24 1.01 17.08
C ASP A 31 -3.30 0.88 15.98
N VAL A 32 -4.34 1.69 16.09
CA VAL A 32 -5.36 1.88 15.05
C VAL A 32 -5.01 3.13 14.24
N VAL A 33 -4.82 2.96 12.93
CA VAL A 33 -4.51 4.03 11.99
C VAL A 33 -5.77 4.36 11.19
N VAL A 34 -6.17 5.64 11.20
CA VAL A 34 -7.29 6.14 10.40
C VAL A 34 -6.74 6.74 9.12
N GLN A 35 -7.18 6.22 7.98
CA GLN A 35 -6.79 6.71 6.66
C GLN A 35 -8.00 7.35 5.97
N TYR A 36 -7.89 8.64 5.65
CA TYR A 36 -8.92 9.42 4.96
C TYR A 36 -8.56 9.62 3.50
N GLY A 37 -9.31 8.95 2.62
CA GLY A 37 -9.08 8.98 1.18
C GLY A 37 -7.75 8.38 0.76
N GLY A 38 -7.69 7.89 -0.47
CA GLY A 38 -6.44 7.72 -1.17
C GLY A 38 -5.48 6.69 -0.57
N ASP A 39 -5.53 5.49 -1.12
CA ASP A 39 -4.36 4.74 -1.60
C ASP A 39 -4.93 3.44 -2.20
N THR A 40 -4.18 2.83 -3.10
CA THR A 40 -4.30 1.45 -3.60
C THR A 40 -4.26 0.37 -2.50
N GLY A 41 -4.58 0.71 -1.25
CA GLY A 41 -4.51 -0.15 -0.07
C GLY A 41 -3.10 -0.49 0.38
N VAL A 42 -2.06 0.11 -0.22
CA VAL A 42 -0.65 -0.21 0.07
C VAL A 42 -0.27 0.20 1.49
N LEU A 43 -0.67 1.40 1.96
CA LEU A 43 -0.44 1.81 3.34
C LEU A 43 -1.09 0.84 4.34
N ALA A 44 -2.35 0.48 4.10
CA ALA A 44 -3.09 -0.45 4.95
C ALA A 44 -2.45 -1.85 4.95
N LEU A 45 -1.99 -2.34 3.80
CA LEU A 45 -1.27 -3.62 3.69
C LEU A 45 0.05 -3.59 4.47
N LEU A 46 0.88 -2.56 4.24
CA LEU A 46 2.17 -2.42 4.91
C LEU A 46 2.00 -2.33 6.42
N GLY A 47 1.10 -1.47 6.89
CA GLY A 47 0.85 -1.33 8.33
C GLY A 47 0.25 -2.60 8.94
N SER A 48 -0.62 -3.31 8.23
CA SER A 48 -1.14 -4.62 8.70
C SER A 48 -0.02 -5.65 8.86
N HIS A 49 0.94 -5.70 7.93
CA HIS A 49 2.14 -6.54 8.06
C HIS A 49 3.02 -6.13 9.25
N MET A 50 3.00 -4.86 9.62
CA MET A 50 3.68 -4.35 10.81
C MET A 50 2.84 -4.53 12.09
N GLY A 51 1.65 -5.10 12.01
CA GLY A 51 0.76 -5.36 13.15
C GLY A 51 0.00 -4.13 13.64
N ARG A 52 -0.34 -3.20 12.75
CA ARG A 52 -1.25 -2.08 13.01
C ARG A 52 -2.64 -2.43 12.45
N TYR A 53 -3.68 -1.89 13.06
CA TYR A 53 -5.05 -1.99 12.58
C TYR A 53 -5.42 -0.75 11.78
N PHE A 54 -6.33 -0.87 10.82
CA PHE A 54 -6.71 0.24 9.94
C PHE A 54 -8.22 0.45 9.91
N THR A 55 -8.61 1.72 9.89
CA THR A 55 -9.95 2.15 9.48
C THR A 55 -9.78 3.06 8.27
N ILE A 56 -10.34 2.65 7.14
CA ILE A 56 -10.22 3.37 5.88
C ILE A 56 -11.56 4.03 5.61
N MET A 57 -11.53 5.35 5.43
CA MET A 57 -12.70 6.15 5.10
C MET A 57 -12.54 6.67 3.68
N GLU A 58 -13.48 6.32 2.81
CA GLU A 58 -13.46 6.70 1.40
C GLU A 58 -14.81 7.30 0.99
N SER A 59 -14.73 8.36 0.20
CA SER A 59 -15.89 9.10 -0.34
C SER A 59 -16.45 8.44 -1.60
N SER A 60 -15.60 7.76 -2.38
CA SER A 60 -15.99 7.01 -3.56
C SER A 60 -16.46 5.60 -3.19
N LYS A 61 -17.78 5.36 -3.33
CA LYS A 61 -18.35 4.01 -3.17
C LYS A 61 -17.70 2.99 -4.10
N THR A 62 -17.46 3.37 -5.36
CA THR A 62 -16.79 2.50 -6.34
C THR A 62 -15.42 2.07 -5.86
N PHE A 63 -14.64 3.00 -5.29
CA PHE A 63 -13.32 2.67 -4.76
C PHE A 63 -13.41 1.75 -3.53
N LEU A 64 -14.34 2.03 -2.62
CA LEU A 64 -14.57 1.20 -1.44
C LEU A 64 -14.92 -0.25 -1.82
N ASP A 65 -15.77 -0.43 -2.85
CA ASP A 65 -16.18 -1.75 -3.35
C ASP A 65 -15.02 -2.50 -4.03
N GLU A 66 -14.08 -1.78 -4.64
CA GLU A 66 -12.90 -2.36 -5.30
C GLU A 66 -11.71 -2.57 -4.37
N LEU A 67 -11.65 -1.87 -3.24
CA LEU A 67 -10.53 -1.88 -2.30
C LEU A 67 -10.10 -3.29 -1.89
N PRO A 68 -11.00 -4.25 -1.56
CA PRO A 68 -10.59 -5.61 -1.24
C PRO A 68 -9.84 -6.30 -2.40
N LYS A 69 -10.24 -6.05 -3.65
CA LYS A 69 -9.58 -6.63 -4.84
C LYS A 69 -8.20 -6.01 -5.04
N ILE A 70 -8.09 -4.70 -4.88
CA ILE A 70 -6.82 -3.97 -5.00
C ILE A 70 -5.85 -4.43 -3.91
N MET A 71 -6.30 -4.54 -2.66
CA MET A 71 -5.49 -5.05 -1.56
C MET A 71 -4.99 -6.48 -1.83
N LYS A 72 -5.86 -7.36 -2.34
CA LYS A 72 -5.47 -8.72 -2.72
C LYS A 72 -4.40 -8.71 -3.83
N ALA A 73 -4.56 -7.88 -4.85
CA ALA A 73 -3.60 -7.77 -5.94
C ALA A 73 -2.22 -7.29 -5.46
N GLN A 74 -2.18 -6.31 -4.56
CA GLN A 74 -0.94 -5.80 -3.98
C GLN A 74 -0.27 -6.82 -3.05
N ALA A 75 -1.05 -7.55 -2.24
CA ALA A 75 -0.52 -8.64 -1.42
C ALA A 75 0.14 -9.74 -2.27
N VAL A 76 -0.51 -10.17 -3.36
CA VAL A 76 0.05 -11.18 -4.29
C VAL A 76 1.33 -10.67 -4.94
N ARG A 77 1.37 -9.40 -5.36
CA ARG A 77 2.56 -8.78 -5.96
C ARG A 77 3.73 -8.74 -4.98
N LEU A 78 3.48 -8.42 -3.71
CA LEU A 78 4.49 -8.44 -2.64
C LEU A 78 5.02 -9.87 -2.38
N SER A 79 4.13 -10.86 -2.28
CA SER A 79 4.51 -12.26 -2.08
C SER A 79 5.35 -12.83 -3.24
N LYS A 80 4.98 -12.49 -4.49
CA LYS A 80 5.76 -12.89 -5.67
C LYS A 80 7.15 -12.27 -5.69
N ARG A 81 7.31 -11.01 -5.27
CA ARG A 81 8.63 -10.38 -5.11
C ARG A 81 9.48 -11.12 -4.08
N LYS A 82 8.92 -11.42 -2.90
CA LYS A 82 9.64 -12.15 -1.86
C LYS A 82 10.11 -13.54 -2.33
N ALA A 83 9.31 -14.23 -3.15
CA ALA A 83 9.69 -15.53 -3.72
C ALA A 83 10.76 -15.45 -4.83
N LEU A 84 10.98 -14.29 -5.44
CA LEU A 84 12.00 -14.06 -6.47
C LEU A 84 13.31 -13.50 -5.89
N GLU A 85 13.28 -12.98 -4.66
CA GLU A 85 14.44 -12.46 -3.92
C GLU A 85 15.08 -13.52 -2.98
N GLN A 86 14.48 -14.71 -2.90
CA GLN A 86 14.99 -15.90 -2.18
C GLN A 86 15.62 -16.88 -3.18
#